data_AF-A0A9D8S205-F1
#
_entry.id   AF-A0A9D8S205-F1
#
_cell.length_a   1.000
_cell.length_b   1.000
_cell.length_c   1.000
_cell.angle_alpha   90.00
_cell.angle_beta   90.00
_cell.angle_gamma   90.00
#
_symmetry.space_group_name_H-M   'P 1'
#
loop_
_entity.id
_entity.type
_entity.pdbx_description
1 polymer ?
#
loop_
_entity_poly.entity_id
_entity_poly.type
_entity_poly.pdbx_seq_one_letter_code
_entity_poly.pdbx_strand_id
1 'polypeptide(L)'
;MADKREVDYELTIAFNSDDTLVVMDSNVWLNLYTIHPLALIEIVEKNRENKEQFWIPNQVYREFSRNAKSKKDEVIEYYKNARINCIKELERTKDIVGQTFENFRRKQRTDGEELKSSILSDFQAVIQKFKNGYEELERIYTEELAVICEEDIVSELVDEIYENSQTKDFTIMEKAQICEEGEIRYKYKIAPGFTDEEKKSDFDGGDFYRKYGDLIIWKELLRRVTGTKINTLFIEDEKKKDWFSERGGKKLAPVLYEEYDQATNALGKIEVCNFLAFLEHYGEAMGLLEARINDLIEKLKFEKAVLKYIDEKKDDILIQQIDEHFNELDSIYRVFYDSGFYIFGGTFEGVDDLDITYENITAPIKFEYDRALGLFYLEAEYAIYGSVEVSEYVNRGVSHIGSVDFCIEGTVIVDMAISFEDITREPEDGFDITNVDFTYETVKELAAGEFDIRIDPDVD
;
A
#
# COMPACT_ATOMS: atom_id res chain seq x y z
N MET A 1 7.07 -19.20 -24.53
CA MET A 1 6.08 -18.38 -25.27
C MET A 1 5.25 -17.69 -24.20
N ALA A 2 5.67 -16.50 -23.78
CA ALA A 2 5.01 -15.73 -22.73
C ALA A 2 3.61 -15.32 -23.20
N ASP A 3 2.62 -15.48 -22.32
CA ASP A 3 1.22 -15.20 -22.59
C ASP A 3 1.01 -13.68 -22.73
N LYS A 4 0.79 -13.25 -23.97
CA LYS A 4 0.63 -11.84 -24.39
C LYS A 4 -0.74 -11.24 -24.01
N ARG A 5 -1.43 -11.71 -22.96
CA ARG A 5 -2.90 -11.53 -22.83
C ARG A 5 -3.43 -10.98 -21.50
N GLU A 6 -2.68 -10.13 -20.78
CA GLU A 6 -3.22 -9.52 -19.53
C GLU A 6 -3.48 -8.01 -19.55
N VAL A 7 -3.23 -7.31 -20.67
CA VAL A 7 -3.85 -6.01 -20.94
C VAL A 7 -4.62 -6.10 -22.24
N ASP A 8 -5.93 -6.30 -22.12
CA ASP A 8 -6.82 -6.34 -23.29
C ASP A 8 -8.06 -5.57 -22.85
N TYR A 9 -7.95 -4.24 -22.85
CA TYR A 9 -9.11 -3.37 -22.99
C TYR A 9 -9.37 -3.29 -24.49
N GLU A 10 -10.51 -3.78 -24.97
CA GLU A 10 -10.89 -3.62 -26.37
C GLU A 10 -11.47 -2.22 -26.58
N LEU A 11 -10.60 -1.20 -26.54
CA LEU A 11 -11.00 0.19 -26.78
C LEU A 11 -11.14 0.45 -28.28
N THR A 12 -12.30 0.94 -28.70
CA THR A 12 -12.65 1.16 -30.11
C THR A 12 -12.97 2.61 -30.44
N ILE A 13 -13.15 3.46 -29.41
CA ILE A 13 -13.36 4.90 -29.61
C ILE A 13 -12.08 5.52 -30.18
N ALA A 14 -12.23 6.32 -31.25
CA ALA A 14 -11.10 7.05 -31.83
C ALA A 14 -10.82 8.33 -31.02
N PHE A 15 -9.63 8.46 -30.45
CA PHE A 15 -9.26 9.63 -29.63
C PHE A 15 -9.34 10.95 -30.39
N ASN A 16 -8.74 11.03 -31.59
CA ASN A 16 -8.68 12.26 -32.39
C ASN A 16 -9.97 12.56 -33.19
N SER A 17 -11.14 12.35 -32.60
CA SER A 17 -12.45 12.66 -33.20
C SER A 17 -13.11 13.83 -32.50
N ASP A 18 -13.77 14.72 -33.26
CA ASP A 18 -14.58 15.82 -32.69
C ASP A 18 -15.75 15.32 -31.83
N ASP A 19 -16.13 14.05 -31.97
CA ASP A 19 -17.21 13.42 -31.20
C ASP A 19 -16.69 12.65 -29.99
N THR A 20 -15.40 12.72 -29.65
CA THR A 20 -14.83 12.01 -28.50
C THR A 20 -14.74 12.92 -27.27
N LEU A 21 -14.99 12.34 -26.10
CA LEU A 21 -14.95 13.02 -24.81
C LEU A 21 -14.23 12.13 -23.80
N VAL A 22 -13.14 12.64 -23.22
CA VAL A 22 -12.40 11.98 -22.15
C VAL A 22 -12.82 12.55 -20.81
N VAL A 23 -13.17 11.67 -19.88
CA VAL A 23 -13.59 12.01 -18.53
C VAL A 23 -12.79 11.15 -17.57
N MET A 24 -11.96 11.79 -16.75
CA MET A 24 -11.17 11.13 -15.71
C MET A 24 -11.84 11.35 -14.35
N ASP A 25 -11.87 10.31 -13.52
CA ASP A 25 -12.28 10.43 -12.13
C ASP A 25 -11.28 11.27 -11.30
N SER A 26 -11.70 11.72 -10.12
CA SER A 26 -10.87 12.56 -9.24
C SER A 26 -9.60 11.85 -8.79
N ASN A 27 -9.64 10.53 -8.55
CA ASN A 27 -8.47 9.76 -8.14
C ASN A 27 -7.41 9.68 -9.25
N VAL A 28 -7.81 9.63 -10.53
CA VAL A 28 -6.87 9.59 -11.66
C VAL A 28 -6.08 10.90 -11.73
N TRP A 29 -6.75 12.04 -11.56
CA TRP A 29 -6.08 13.35 -11.49
C TRP A 29 -5.14 13.45 -10.29
N LEU A 30 -5.56 12.95 -9.12
CA LEU A 30 -4.73 12.94 -7.91
C LEU A 30 -3.50 12.02 -8.06
N ASN A 31 -3.64 10.89 -8.74
CA ASN A 31 -2.55 9.95 -9.00
C ASN A 31 -1.50 10.51 -9.96
N LEU A 32 -1.78 11.59 -10.70
CA LEU A 32 -0.73 12.27 -11.48
C LEU A 32 0.40 12.78 -10.60
N TYR A 33 0.12 13.18 -9.35
CA TYR A 33 1.16 13.62 -8.41
C TYR A 33 2.16 12.52 -8.04
N THR A 34 1.79 11.23 -8.18
CA THR A 34 2.69 10.11 -7.86
C THR A 34 3.57 9.71 -9.04
N ILE A 35 3.38 10.32 -10.22
CA ILE A 35 4.20 10.06 -11.40
C ILE A 35 5.53 10.81 -11.28
N HIS A 36 6.62 10.16 -11.71
CA HIS A 36 7.96 10.76 -11.74
C HIS A 36 7.93 12.15 -12.43
N PRO A 37 8.53 13.22 -11.87
CA PRO A 37 8.32 14.58 -12.35
C PRO A 37 8.62 14.80 -13.84
N LEU A 38 9.70 14.21 -14.36
CA LEU A 38 10.02 14.30 -15.79
C LEU A 38 8.98 13.68 -16.73
N ALA A 39 8.29 12.62 -16.29
CA ALA A 39 7.20 12.01 -17.05
C ALA A 39 5.90 12.78 -16.84
N LEU A 40 5.68 13.30 -15.63
CA LEU A 40 4.54 14.15 -15.29
C LEU A 40 4.49 15.41 -16.17
N ILE A 41 5.62 16.10 -16.36
CA ILE A 41 5.71 17.28 -17.24
C ILE A 41 5.18 16.94 -18.63
N GLU A 42 5.64 15.85 -19.22
CA GLU A 42 5.23 15.44 -20.57
C GLU A 42 3.75 15.05 -20.63
N ILE A 43 3.26 14.28 -19.64
CA ILE A 43 1.84 13.91 -19.53
C ILE A 43 0.97 15.17 -19.42
N VAL A 44 1.35 16.12 -18.57
CA VAL A 44 0.63 17.38 -18.38
C VAL A 44 0.64 18.20 -19.67
N GLU A 45 1.78 18.34 -20.33
CA GLU A 45 1.90 19.02 -21.62
C GLU A 45 0.99 18.39 -22.68
N LYS A 46 0.96 17.05 -22.80
CA LYS A 46 0.11 16.36 -23.78
C LYS A 46 -1.37 16.41 -23.44
N ASN A 47 -1.75 16.36 -22.17
CA ASN A 47 -3.13 16.62 -21.78
C ASN A 47 -3.53 18.07 -22.10
N ARG A 48 -2.64 19.05 -21.86
CA ARG A 48 -2.87 20.46 -22.18
C ARG A 48 -3.01 20.71 -23.68
N GLU A 49 -2.18 20.09 -24.50
CA GLU A 49 -2.27 20.13 -25.98
C GLU A 49 -3.61 19.57 -26.49
N ASN A 50 -4.14 18.55 -25.80
CA ASN A 50 -5.38 17.86 -26.17
C ASN A 50 -6.59 18.27 -25.32
N LYS A 51 -6.52 19.38 -24.56
CA LYS A 51 -7.53 19.75 -23.55
C LYS A 51 -8.97 19.85 -24.04
N GLU A 52 -9.19 20.08 -25.34
CA GLU A 52 -10.52 20.12 -25.94
C GLU A 52 -11.22 18.74 -25.96
N GLN A 53 -10.45 17.65 -25.88
CA GLN A 53 -10.98 16.29 -25.73
C GLN A 53 -11.41 15.99 -24.29
N PHE A 54 -10.95 16.75 -23.31
CA PHE A 54 -11.21 16.49 -21.89
C PHE A 54 -12.39 17.29 -21.36
N TRP A 55 -13.15 16.67 -20.47
CA TRP A 55 -14.24 17.32 -19.75
C TRP A 55 -14.25 16.87 -18.30
N ILE A 56 -14.34 17.84 -17.39
CA ILE A 56 -14.31 17.59 -15.94
C ILE A 56 -15.70 17.87 -15.35
N PRO A 57 -16.36 16.84 -14.78
CA PRO A 57 -17.56 17.01 -13.95
C PRO A 57 -17.30 17.94 -12.76
N ASN A 58 -18.32 18.67 -12.30
CA ASN A 58 -18.17 19.58 -11.16
C ASN A 58 -17.83 18.80 -9.90
N GLN A 59 -18.43 17.62 -9.72
CA GLN A 59 -18.13 16.77 -8.58
C GLN A 59 -16.68 16.29 -8.57
N VAL A 60 -16.14 15.89 -9.74
CA VAL A 60 -14.72 15.52 -9.89
C VAL A 60 -13.82 16.70 -9.52
N TYR A 61 -14.10 17.89 -10.06
CA TYR A 61 -13.33 19.09 -9.75
C TYR A 61 -13.32 19.39 -8.24
N ARG A 62 -14.48 19.31 -7.57
CA ARG A 62 -14.59 19.54 -6.11
C ARG A 62 -13.78 18.53 -5.30
N GLU A 63 -13.84 17.26 -5.67
CA GLU A 63 -13.09 16.20 -4.99
C GLU A 63 -11.59 16.38 -5.18
N PHE A 64 -11.16 16.68 -6.40
CA PHE A 64 -9.79 17.03 -6.69
C PHE A 64 -9.33 18.24 -5.87
N SER A 65 -10.01 19.39 -5.95
CA SER A 65 -9.60 20.61 -5.24
C SER A 65 -9.54 20.44 -3.72
N ARG A 66 -10.39 19.57 -3.15
CA ARG A 66 -10.39 19.25 -1.72
C ARG A 66 -9.15 18.44 -1.30
N ASN A 67 -8.71 17.53 -2.15
CA ASN A 67 -7.70 16.52 -1.81
C ASN A 67 -6.31 16.82 -2.40
N ALA A 68 -6.22 17.65 -3.45
CA ALA A 68 -4.99 17.92 -4.20
C ALA A 68 -3.84 18.38 -3.30
N LYS A 69 -4.11 19.34 -2.40
CA LYS A 69 -3.10 19.81 -1.44
C LYS A 69 -2.57 18.68 -0.56
N SER A 70 -3.47 17.87 0.01
CA SER A 70 -3.08 16.76 0.88
C SER A 70 -2.23 15.74 0.14
N LYS A 71 -2.64 15.37 -1.09
CA LYS A 71 -1.90 14.39 -1.91
C LYS A 71 -0.53 14.92 -2.33
N LYS A 72 -0.47 16.20 -2.69
CA LYS A 72 0.78 16.90 -3.00
C LYS A 72 1.72 16.94 -1.79
N ASP A 73 1.22 17.35 -0.63
CA ASP A 73 2.02 17.44 0.60
C ASP A 73 2.56 16.05 1.00
N GLU A 74 1.74 15.00 0.88
CA GLU A 74 2.13 13.59 1.08
C GLU A 74 3.31 13.18 0.18
N VAL A 75 3.21 13.43 -1.13
CA VAL A 75 4.28 13.11 -2.08
C VAL A 75 5.55 13.91 -1.78
N ILE A 76 5.44 15.22 -1.50
CA ILE A 76 6.60 16.07 -1.18
C ILE A 76 7.29 15.58 0.10
N GLU A 77 6.51 15.25 1.13
CA GLU A 77 7.02 14.74 2.38
C GLU A 77 7.71 13.38 2.19
N TYR A 78 7.19 12.51 1.33
CA TYR A 78 7.85 11.25 0.96
C TYR A 78 9.26 11.47 0.40
N TYR A 79 9.41 12.29 -0.64
CA TYR A 79 10.73 12.54 -1.25
C TYR A 79 11.71 13.18 -0.26
N LYS A 80 11.22 14.05 0.64
CA LYS A 80 12.04 14.66 1.70
C LYS A 80 12.45 13.63 2.76
N ASN A 81 11.54 12.73 3.12
CA ASN A 81 11.77 11.76 4.17
C ASN A 81 12.51 10.50 3.70
N ALA A 82 12.56 10.21 2.39
CA ALA A 82 13.33 9.08 1.84
C ALA A 82 14.80 9.10 2.33
N ARG A 83 15.43 10.28 2.36
CA ARG A 83 16.76 10.49 2.94
C ARG A 83 16.83 10.04 4.40
N ILE A 84 15.89 10.55 5.19
CA ILE A 84 15.84 10.38 6.64
C ILE A 84 15.58 8.90 6.96
N ASN A 85 14.67 8.27 6.24
CA ASN A 85 14.31 6.86 6.40
C ASN A 85 15.49 5.96 6.05
N CYS A 86 16.16 6.15 4.92
CA CYS A 86 17.36 5.37 4.58
C CYS A 86 18.49 5.56 5.61
N ILE A 87 18.71 6.78 6.11
CA ILE A 87 19.70 7.03 7.18
C ILE A 87 19.29 6.29 8.46
N LYS A 88 18.02 6.37 8.84
CA LYS A 88 17.49 5.67 10.03
C LYS A 88 17.67 4.16 9.91
N GLU A 89 17.36 3.56 8.76
CA GLU A 89 17.53 2.12 8.57
C GLU A 89 18.98 1.67 8.59
N LEU A 90 19.89 2.44 7.98
CA LEU A 90 21.32 2.17 8.07
C LEU A 90 21.85 2.30 9.51
N GLU A 91 21.34 3.29 10.27
CA GLU A 91 21.69 3.48 11.68
C GLU A 91 21.10 2.36 12.56
N ARG A 92 19.84 1.96 12.35
CA ARG A 92 19.17 0.82 13.00
C ARG A 92 19.93 -0.48 12.76
N THR A 93 20.29 -0.76 11.50
CA THR A 93 21.07 -1.95 11.13
C THR A 93 22.44 -1.96 11.83
N LYS A 94 23.14 -0.83 11.85
CA LYS A 94 24.41 -0.70 12.58
C LYS A 94 24.24 -1.01 14.07
N ASP A 95 23.17 -0.50 14.68
CA ASP A 95 22.90 -0.71 16.09
C ASP A 95 22.52 -2.17 16.40
N ILE A 96 21.73 -2.83 15.53
CA ILE A 96 21.42 -4.26 15.61
C ILE A 96 22.70 -5.10 15.56
N VAL A 97 23.58 -4.83 14.61
CA VAL A 97 24.89 -5.51 14.50
C VAL A 97 25.72 -5.27 15.77
N GLY A 98 25.75 -4.03 16.27
CA GLY A 98 26.44 -3.69 17.51
C GLY A 98 25.92 -4.46 18.73
N GLN A 99 24.60 -4.58 18.88
CA GLN A 99 23.95 -5.35 19.94
C GLN A 99 24.27 -6.85 19.81
N THR A 100 24.30 -7.38 18.60
CA THR A 100 24.65 -8.78 18.33
C THR A 100 26.06 -9.11 18.81
N PHE A 101 27.04 -8.23 18.55
CA PHE A 101 28.40 -8.38 19.08
C PHE A 101 28.46 -8.31 20.60
N GLU A 102 27.69 -7.41 21.23
CA GLU A 102 27.60 -7.33 22.70
C GLU A 102 27.05 -8.61 23.31
N ASN A 103 26.01 -9.18 22.70
CA ASN A 103 25.43 -10.45 23.13
C ASN A 103 26.42 -11.60 22.96
N PHE A 104 27.14 -11.65 21.84
CA PHE A 104 28.19 -12.64 21.60
C PHE A 104 29.31 -12.57 22.64
N ARG A 105 29.78 -11.36 22.97
CA ARG A 105 30.79 -11.12 24.01
C ARG A 105 30.33 -11.60 25.39
N ARG A 106 29.07 -11.33 25.77
CA ARG A 106 28.49 -11.78 27.05
C ARG A 106 28.41 -13.32 27.14
N LYS A 107 28.03 -13.99 26.05
CA LYS A 107 27.81 -15.45 26.00
C LYS A 107 29.11 -16.26 25.85
N GLN A 108 30.06 -15.82 25.00
CA GLN A 108 31.22 -16.64 24.62
C GLN A 108 32.56 -16.20 25.25
N ARG A 109 32.60 -15.08 26.00
CA ARG A 109 33.82 -14.54 26.65
C ARG A 109 35.02 -14.36 25.69
N THR A 110 34.75 -14.16 24.40
CA THR A 110 35.76 -13.89 23.36
C THR A 110 36.04 -12.40 23.20
N ASP A 111 37.29 -12.04 22.92
CA ASP A 111 37.71 -10.65 22.67
C ASP A 111 37.59 -10.32 21.17
N GLY A 112 36.37 -10.06 20.73
CA GLY A 112 36.03 -9.69 19.35
C GLY A 112 35.99 -8.18 19.11
N GLU A 113 36.48 -7.37 20.05
CA GLU A 113 36.24 -5.93 20.08
C GLU A 113 36.90 -5.19 18.90
N GLU A 114 38.04 -5.69 18.40
CA GLU A 114 38.68 -5.18 17.18
C GLU A 114 37.82 -5.44 15.93
N LEU A 115 37.27 -6.66 15.78
CA LEU A 115 36.40 -7.00 14.65
C LEU A 115 35.10 -6.19 14.70
N LYS A 116 34.46 -6.10 15.88
CA LYS A 116 33.29 -5.25 16.11
C LYS A 116 33.59 -3.80 15.73
N SER A 117 34.70 -3.25 16.22
CA SER A 117 35.09 -1.86 15.93
C SER A 117 35.32 -1.65 14.43
N SER A 118 35.94 -2.61 13.75
CA SER A 118 36.14 -2.58 12.29
C SER A 118 34.80 -2.57 11.54
N ILE A 119 33.90 -3.50 11.84
CA ILE A 119 32.59 -3.61 11.18
C ILE A 119 31.74 -2.36 11.43
N LEU A 120 31.68 -1.86 12.67
CA LEU A 120 30.93 -0.64 12.99
C LEU A 120 31.52 0.61 12.32
N SER A 121 32.83 0.64 12.11
CA SER A 121 33.51 1.67 11.31
C SER A 121 33.14 1.58 9.83
N ASP A 122 33.04 0.37 9.26
CA ASP A 122 32.61 0.17 7.87
C ASP A 122 31.15 0.60 7.67
N PHE A 123 30.25 0.28 8.62
CA PHE A 123 28.89 0.81 8.64
C PHE A 123 28.85 2.33 8.69
N GLN A 124 29.68 2.97 9.54
CA GLN A 124 29.81 4.43 9.55
C GLN A 124 30.28 4.99 8.21
N ALA A 125 31.22 4.32 7.54
CA ALA A 125 31.71 4.72 6.22
C ALA A 125 30.61 4.61 5.16
N VAL A 126 29.79 3.54 5.19
CA VAL A 126 28.62 3.37 4.31
C VAL A 126 27.58 4.46 4.56
N ILE A 127 27.24 4.72 5.83
CA ILE A 127 26.31 5.80 6.22
C ILE A 127 26.82 7.16 5.70
N GLN A 128 28.12 7.44 5.84
CA GLN A 128 28.68 8.70 5.36
C GLN A 128 28.70 8.77 3.83
N LYS A 129 29.00 7.67 3.15
CA LYS A 129 28.94 7.58 1.69
C LYS A 129 27.51 7.83 1.20
N PHE A 130 26.50 7.25 1.86
CA PHE A 130 25.10 7.53 1.57
C PHE A 130 24.75 8.99 1.80
N LYS A 131 25.09 9.55 2.98
CA LYS A 131 24.86 10.97 3.31
C LYS A 131 25.45 11.91 2.25
N ASN A 132 26.66 11.64 1.77
CA ASN A 132 27.31 12.45 0.74
C ASN A 132 26.73 12.22 -0.67
N GLY A 133 26.40 10.98 -1.03
CA GLY A 133 25.81 10.65 -2.33
C GLY A 133 24.38 11.18 -2.48
N TYR A 134 23.65 11.25 -1.36
CA TYR A 134 22.29 11.74 -1.34
C TYR A 134 22.21 13.25 -1.56
N GLU A 135 23.22 14.05 -1.21
CA GLU A 135 23.20 15.51 -1.44
C GLU A 135 23.02 15.88 -2.93
N GLU A 136 23.61 15.10 -3.84
CA GLU A 136 23.45 15.31 -5.29
C GLU A 136 22.05 14.88 -5.77
N LEU A 137 21.54 13.76 -5.25
CA LEU A 137 20.17 13.28 -5.54
C LEU A 137 19.12 14.24 -4.99
N GLU A 138 19.31 14.76 -3.78
CA GLU A 138 18.44 15.75 -3.13
C GLU A 138 18.34 17.04 -3.95
N ARG A 139 19.45 17.47 -4.57
CA ARG A 139 19.44 18.62 -5.49
C ARG A 139 18.61 18.32 -6.73
N ILE A 140 18.83 17.17 -7.38
CA ILE A 140 18.08 16.75 -8.57
C ILE A 140 16.59 16.64 -8.24
N TYR A 141 16.22 15.95 -7.15
CA TYR A 141 14.83 15.82 -6.72
C TYR A 141 14.19 17.16 -6.35
N THR A 142 14.92 18.07 -5.71
CA THR A 142 14.39 19.41 -5.40
C THR A 142 14.08 20.18 -6.67
N GLU A 143 14.97 20.14 -7.66
CA GLU A 143 14.78 20.77 -8.97
C GLU A 143 13.61 20.12 -9.74
N GLU A 144 13.53 18.79 -9.75
CA GLU A 144 12.47 18.05 -10.42
C GLU A 144 11.10 18.21 -9.73
N LEU A 145 11.04 18.27 -8.41
CA LEU A 145 9.80 18.47 -7.66
C LEU A 145 9.31 19.92 -7.68
N ALA A 146 10.10 20.88 -8.18
CA ALA A 146 9.70 22.28 -8.27
C ALA A 146 8.41 22.45 -9.10
N VAL A 147 8.23 21.67 -10.17
CA VAL A 147 7.01 21.72 -11.01
C VAL A 147 5.75 21.29 -10.26
N ILE A 148 5.90 20.51 -9.19
CA ILE A 148 4.79 20.12 -8.31
C ILE A 148 4.68 21.12 -7.15
N CYS A 149 5.79 21.47 -6.50
CA CYS A 149 5.84 22.29 -5.30
C CYS A 149 5.46 23.75 -5.55
N GLU A 150 6.11 24.36 -6.54
CA GLU A 150 6.09 25.81 -6.79
C GLU A 150 5.05 26.20 -7.84
N GLU A 151 4.95 25.43 -8.93
CA GLU A 151 4.06 25.70 -10.06
C GLU A 151 2.74 24.91 -9.96
N ASP A 152 2.74 23.72 -9.35
CA ASP A 152 1.58 22.83 -9.25
C ASP A 152 0.92 22.56 -10.61
N ILE A 153 1.73 22.11 -11.57
CA ILE A 153 1.32 21.92 -12.98
C ILE A 153 0.09 21.00 -13.17
N VAL A 154 -0.20 20.14 -12.19
CA VAL A 154 -1.39 19.27 -12.19
C VAL A 154 -2.64 20.07 -11.85
N SER A 155 -2.61 20.87 -10.79
CA SER A 155 -3.74 21.75 -10.44
C SER A 155 -4.01 22.75 -11.56
N GLU A 156 -2.96 23.36 -12.12
CA GLU A 156 -3.09 24.28 -13.25
C GLU A 156 -3.78 23.62 -14.44
N LEU A 157 -3.37 22.40 -14.81
CA LEU A 157 -4.02 21.64 -15.90
C LEU A 157 -5.50 21.37 -15.62
N VAL A 158 -5.82 20.91 -14.40
CA VAL A 158 -7.20 20.60 -14.01
C VAL A 158 -8.06 21.85 -14.05
N ASP A 159 -7.56 22.97 -13.54
CA ASP A 159 -8.22 24.28 -13.61
C ASP A 159 -8.44 24.71 -15.07
N GLU A 160 -7.43 24.62 -15.93
CA GLU A 160 -7.52 24.95 -17.36
C GLU A 160 -8.61 24.13 -18.08
N ILE A 161 -8.65 22.81 -17.87
CA ILE A 161 -9.65 21.92 -18.48
C ILE A 161 -11.05 22.24 -17.91
N TYR A 162 -11.16 22.43 -16.60
CA TYR A 162 -12.43 22.72 -15.94
C TYR A 162 -13.01 24.08 -16.41
N GLU A 163 -12.19 25.12 -16.53
CA GLU A 163 -12.63 26.42 -17.06
C GLU A 163 -13.10 26.31 -18.52
N ASN A 164 -12.42 25.50 -19.34
CA ASN A 164 -12.83 25.25 -20.72
C ASN A 164 -14.14 24.45 -20.82
N SER A 165 -14.38 23.55 -19.87
CA SER A 165 -15.50 22.60 -19.89
C SER A 165 -16.90 23.23 -19.80
N GLN A 166 -17.01 24.47 -19.31
CA GLN A 166 -18.26 25.18 -19.02
C GLN A 166 -19.27 24.32 -18.21
N THR A 167 -18.77 23.44 -17.34
CA THR A 167 -19.59 22.50 -16.57
C THR A 167 -20.56 23.23 -15.65
N LYS A 168 -21.84 22.81 -15.69
CA LYS A 168 -22.89 23.35 -14.83
C LYS A 168 -23.19 22.40 -13.69
N ASP A 169 -23.01 22.89 -12.47
CA ASP A 169 -23.40 22.16 -11.26
C ASP A 169 -24.91 21.86 -11.26
N PHE A 170 -25.26 20.77 -10.58
CA PHE A 170 -26.64 20.55 -10.15
C PHE A 170 -27.03 21.55 -9.06
N THR A 171 -28.26 22.06 -9.14
CA THR A 171 -28.87 22.81 -8.05
C THR A 171 -29.04 21.94 -6.81
N ILE A 172 -29.20 22.56 -5.64
CA ILE A 172 -29.44 21.84 -4.37
C ILE A 172 -30.62 20.88 -4.47
N MET A 173 -31.71 21.30 -5.14
CA MET A 173 -32.89 20.45 -5.32
C MET A 173 -32.63 19.26 -6.23
N GLU A 174 -31.86 19.45 -7.31
CA GLU A 174 -31.47 18.33 -8.18
C GLU A 174 -30.53 17.36 -7.43
N LYS A 175 -29.58 17.87 -6.65
CA LYS A 175 -28.72 17.03 -5.79
C LYS A 175 -29.55 16.23 -4.78
N ALA A 176 -30.56 16.84 -4.16
CA ALA A 176 -31.47 16.15 -3.26
C ALA A 176 -32.22 15.00 -3.97
N GLN A 177 -32.71 15.22 -5.19
CA GLN A 177 -33.36 14.18 -5.99
C GLN A 177 -32.40 13.05 -6.36
N ILE A 178 -31.16 13.38 -6.72
CA ILE A 178 -30.10 12.39 -6.99
C ILE A 178 -29.80 11.58 -5.73
N CYS A 179 -29.80 12.20 -4.54
CA CYS A 179 -29.62 11.49 -3.27
C CYS A 179 -30.77 10.53 -2.97
N GLU A 180 -32.03 10.92 -3.23
CA GLU A 180 -33.19 10.03 -3.09
C GLU A 180 -33.08 8.80 -4.00
N GLU A 181 -32.61 9.00 -5.23
CA GLU A 181 -32.28 7.90 -6.14
C GLU A 181 -31.11 7.05 -5.61
N GLY A 182 -30.09 7.69 -5.03
CA GLY A 182 -28.94 7.02 -4.41
C GLY A 182 -29.35 6.06 -3.30
N GLU A 183 -30.28 6.44 -2.42
CA GLU A 183 -30.82 5.54 -1.38
C GLU A 183 -31.47 4.28 -2.00
N ILE A 184 -32.18 4.43 -3.12
CA ILE A 184 -32.76 3.29 -3.86
C ILE A 184 -31.64 2.43 -4.45
N ARG A 185 -30.64 3.05 -5.08
CA ARG A 185 -29.51 2.35 -5.68
C ARG A 185 -28.74 1.54 -4.63
N TYR A 186 -28.51 2.09 -3.44
CA TYR A 186 -27.76 1.40 -2.37
C TYR A 186 -28.53 0.19 -1.86
N LYS A 187 -29.81 0.38 -1.56
CA LYS A 187 -30.71 -0.69 -1.12
C LYS A 187 -30.74 -1.89 -2.07
N TYR A 188 -30.67 -1.64 -3.39
CA TYR A 188 -30.75 -2.68 -4.41
C TYR A 188 -29.39 -3.00 -5.08
N LYS A 189 -28.29 -2.44 -4.57
CA LYS A 189 -26.93 -2.60 -5.12
C LYS A 189 -26.85 -2.30 -6.63
N ILE A 190 -27.45 -1.18 -7.02
CA ILE A 190 -27.44 -0.68 -8.40
C ILE A 190 -26.28 0.32 -8.53
N ALA A 191 -25.41 0.11 -9.51
CA ALA A 191 -24.28 1.00 -9.80
C ALA A 191 -24.73 2.42 -10.20
N PRO A 192 -23.91 3.48 -10.06
CA PRO A 192 -22.64 3.51 -9.35
C PRO A 192 -22.83 3.99 -7.90
N GLY A 193 -21.80 3.84 -7.08
CA GLY A 193 -21.69 4.35 -5.71
C GLY A 193 -22.18 3.41 -4.62
N PHE A 194 -22.79 2.24 -4.90
CA PHE A 194 -23.36 1.40 -3.84
C PHE A 194 -22.31 0.78 -2.92
N THR A 195 -21.04 0.75 -3.32
CA THR A 195 -19.93 0.31 -2.46
C THR A 195 -19.55 1.35 -1.40
N ASP A 196 -20.03 2.58 -1.53
CA ASP A 196 -19.73 3.70 -0.64
C ASP A 196 -20.80 3.91 0.46
N GLU A 197 -21.67 2.92 0.70
CA GLU A 197 -22.75 3.00 1.71
C GLU A 197 -22.22 3.32 3.11
N GLU A 198 -21.03 2.83 3.46
CA GLU A 198 -20.40 3.03 4.77
C GLU A 198 -19.70 4.39 4.92
N LYS A 199 -19.54 5.18 3.83
CA LYS A 199 -18.97 6.53 3.92
C LYS A 199 -19.92 7.42 4.72
N LYS A 200 -19.47 7.91 5.88
CA LYS A 200 -20.26 8.81 6.72
C LYS A 200 -20.64 10.07 5.94
N SER A 201 -21.93 10.39 5.93
CA SER A 201 -22.39 11.72 5.57
C SER A 201 -22.06 12.67 6.72
N ASP A 202 -20.80 13.09 6.81
CA ASP A 202 -20.41 14.07 7.82
C ASP A 202 -21.07 15.40 7.48
N PHE A 203 -22.02 15.79 8.32
CA PHE A 203 -22.65 17.13 8.27
C PHE A 203 -21.64 18.24 8.62
N ASP A 204 -20.42 17.89 9.04
CA ASP A 204 -19.40 18.78 9.57
C ASP A 204 -18.64 19.58 8.49
N GLY A 205 -19.11 19.53 7.24
CA GLY A 205 -18.57 20.30 6.10
C GLY A 205 -19.60 20.80 5.08
N GLY A 206 -20.90 20.61 5.34
CA GLY A 206 -21.99 21.21 4.53
C GLY A 206 -22.46 20.43 3.29
N ASP A 207 -21.81 19.32 2.89
CA ASP A 207 -22.23 18.52 1.74
C ASP A 207 -23.03 17.27 2.15
N PHE A 208 -24.35 17.40 2.25
CA PHE A 208 -25.27 16.29 2.60
C PHE A 208 -25.22 15.10 1.62
N TYR A 209 -24.59 15.30 0.46
CA TYR A 209 -24.55 14.36 -0.66
C TYR A 209 -23.19 13.67 -0.84
N ARG A 210 -22.23 13.85 0.07
CA ARG A 210 -20.85 13.34 -0.08
C ARG A 210 -20.78 11.84 -0.38
N LYS A 211 -21.62 11.03 0.26
CA LYS A 211 -21.65 9.58 0.02
C LYS A 211 -22.12 9.22 -1.41
N TYR A 212 -22.71 10.15 -2.15
CA TYR A 212 -23.24 9.96 -3.52
C TYR A 212 -22.36 10.58 -4.61
N GLY A 213 -21.07 10.84 -4.33
CA GLY A 213 -20.14 11.46 -5.29
C GLY A 213 -20.16 10.79 -6.66
N ASP A 214 -19.91 9.47 -6.71
CA ASP A 214 -19.92 8.67 -7.93
C ASP A 214 -21.23 8.79 -8.74
N LEU A 215 -22.38 8.78 -8.05
CA LEU A 215 -23.69 8.94 -8.70
C LEU A 215 -23.86 10.35 -9.27
N ILE A 216 -23.38 11.38 -8.59
CA ILE A 216 -23.44 12.75 -9.09
C ILE A 216 -22.56 12.90 -10.33
N ILE A 217 -21.31 12.39 -10.29
CA ILE A 217 -20.40 12.36 -11.44
C ILE A 217 -21.09 11.72 -12.65
N TRP A 218 -21.71 10.56 -12.43
CA TRP A 218 -22.46 9.85 -13.47
C TRP A 218 -23.63 10.67 -14.04
N LYS A 219 -24.42 11.32 -13.18
CA LYS A 219 -25.55 12.16 -13.62
C LYS A 219 -25.09 13.42 -14.37
N GLU A 220 -23.95 14.00 -13.98
CA GLU A 220 -23.36 15.14 -14.73
C GLU A 220 -22.91 14.70 -16.12
N LEU A 221 -22.28 13.53 -16.23
CA LEU A 221 -21.91 12.94 -17.52
C LEU A 221 -23.13 12.69 -18.40
N LEU A 222 -24.17 12.02 -17.88
CA LEU A 222 -25.41 11.78 -18.65
C LEU A 222 -26.03 13.09 -19.13
N ARG A 223 -26.07 14.13 -18.29
CA ARG A 223 -26.54 15.47 -18.67
C ARG A 223 -25.71 16.07 -19.81
N ARG A 224 -24.39 15.88 -19.81
CA ARG A 224 -23.47 16.40 -20.85
C ARG A 224 -23.70 15.74 -22.21
N VAL A 225 -23.98 14.44 -22.23
CA VAL A 225 -24.11 13.65 -23.48
C VAL A 225 -25.55 13.48 -23.97
N THR A 226 -26.55 13.91 -23.18
CA THR A 226 -27.97 13.74 -23.51
C THR A 226 -28.31 14.29 -24.91
N GLY A 227 -28.83 13.44 -25.78
CA GLY A 227 -29.23 13.79 -27.15
C GLY A 227 -28.06 14.03 -28.11
N THR A 228 -26.83 13.66 -27.75
CA THR A 228 -25.62 13.83 -28.57
C THR A 228 -25.08 12.48 -29.08
N LYS A 229 -24.18 12.54 -30.06
CA LYS A 229 -23.43 11.38 -30.59
C LYS A 229 -22.04 11.23 -29.94
N ILE A 230 -21.85 11.84 -28.77
CA ILE A 230 -20.56 11.87 -28.09
C ILE A 230 -20.18 10.44 -27.69
N ASN A 231 -18.96 10.06 -28.04
CA ASN A 231 -18.29 8.86 -27.56
C ASN A 231 -17.48 9.22 -26.32
N THR A 232 -17.73 8.56 -25.19
CA THR A 232 -17.05 8.84 -23.93
C THR A 232 -16.02 7.77 -23.59
N LEU A 233 -14.79 8.21 -23.33
CA LEU A 233 -13.76 7.44 -22.64
C LEU A 233 -13.79 7.85 -21.17
N PHE A 234 -14.33 6.99 -20.31
CA PHE A 234 -14.32 7.20 -18.87
C PHE A 234 -13.11 6.49 -18.26
N ILE A 235 -12.29 7.23 -17.52
CA ILE A 235 -11.01 6.74 -16.98
C ILE A 235 -11.11 6.69 -15.46
N GLU A 236 -10.90 5.51 -14.91
CA GLU A 236 -11.07 5.18 -13.50
C GLU A 236 -10.01 4.15 -13.10
N ASP A 237 -9.15 4.51 -12.14
CA ASP A 237 -8.07 3.63 -11.67
C ASP A 237 -8.53 2.65 -10.59
N GLU A 238 -9.55 3.00 -9.81
CA GLU A 238 -10.12 2.13 -8.79
C GLU A 238 -11.10 1.14 -9.43
N LYS A 239 -10.77 -0.15 -9.34
CA LYS A 239 -11.71 -1.22 -9.74
C LYS A 239 -12.81 -1.40 -8.70
N LYS A 240 -13.67 -0.39 -8.53
CA LYS A 240 -14.88 -0.54 -7.72
C LYS A 240 -15.84 -1.51 -8.44
N LYS A 241 -16.44 -2.42 -7.68
CA LYS A 241 -17.32 -3.50 -8.21
C LYS A 241 -18.59 -2.98 -8.89
N ASP A 242 -18.92 -1.71 -8.69
CA ASP A 242 -20.13 -1.08 -9.20
C ASP A 242 -19.93 -0.41 -10.57
N TRP A 243 -18.76 0.13 -10.88
CA TRP A 243 -18.48 0.68 -12.22
C TRP A 243 -18.26 -0.40 -13.28
N PHE A 244 -17.70 -1.55 -12.90
CA PHE A 244 -17.31 -2.62 -13.81
C PHE A 244 -18.20 -3.86 -13.69
N SER A 245 -18.49 -4.50 -14.82
CA SER A 245 -19.18 -5.79 -14.86
C SER A 245 -18.36 -6.91 -14.20
N GLU A 246 -19.04 -7.74 -13.39
CA GLU A 246 -18.43 -8.85 -12.64
C GLU A 246 -17.71 -9.87 -13.54
N ARG A 247 -18.16 -10.02 -14.80
CA ARG A 247 -17.54 -10.92 -15.78
C ARG A 247 -16.46 -10.19 -16.57
N GLY A 248 -15.29 -10.06 -15.94
CA GLY A 248 -14.05 -9.64 -16.60
C GLY A 248 -13.51 -8.28 -16.20
N GLY A 249 -14.20 -7.51 -15.34
CA GLY A 249 -13.66 -6.31 -14.68
C GLY A 249 -13.15 -5.21 -15.62
N LYS A 250 -13.63 -5.20 -16.88
CA LYS A 250 -13.10 -4.39 -17.98
C LYS A 250 -14.19 -3.78 -18.87
N LYS A 251 -15.47 -4.03 -18.56
CA LYS A 251 -16.62 -3.46 -19.27
C LYS A 251 -17.51 -2.75 -18.27
N LEU A 252 -18.08 -1.62 -18.68
CA LEU A 252 -19.04 -0.85 -17.90
C LEU A 252 -20.18 -1.73 -17.39
N ALA A 253 -20.65 -1.49 -16.15
CA ALA A 253 -21.80 -2.19 -15.60
C ALA A 253 -23.04 -2.06 -16.52
N PRO A 254 -23.81 -3.14 -16.77
CA PRO A 254 -24.91 -3.11 -17.75
C PRO A 254 -25.93 -1.99 -17.53
N VAL A 255 -26.26 -1.66 -16.28
CA VAL A 255 -27.20 -0.58 -15.96
C VAL A 255 -26.67 0.81 -16.39
N LEU A 256 -25.36 1.05 -16.24
CA LEU A 256 -24.73 2.31 -16.66
C LEU A 256 -24.65 2.38 -18.19
N TYR A 257 -24.38 1.25 -18.85
CA TYR A 257 -24.44 1.19 -20.30
C TYR A 257 -25.86 1.51 -20.82
N GLU A 258 -26.90 0.90 -20.23
CA GLU A 258 -28.30 1.17 -20.59
C GLU A 258 -28.68 2.65 -20.37
N GLU A 259 -28.25 3.26 -19.26
CA GLU A 259 -28.51 4.67 -18.98
C GLU A 259 -27.80 5.60 -19.96
N TYR A 260 -26.55 5.29 -20.35
CA TYR A 260 -25.81 6.05 -21.34
C TYR A 260 -26.43 5.91 -22.74
N ASP A 261 -26.82 4.70 -23.13
CA ASP A 261 -27.50 4.44 -24.41
C ASP A 261 -28.84 5.19 -24.49
N GLN A 262 -29.62 5.18 -23.40
CA GLN A 262 -30.84 5.97 -23.30
C GLN A 262 -30.58 7.48 -23.39
N ALA A 263 -29.57 7.99 -22.68
CA ALA A 263 -29.24 9.41 -22.71
C ALA A 263 -28.82 9.86 -24.13
N THR A 264 -28.03 9.06 -24.83
CA THR A 264 -27.54 9.38 -26.18
C THR A 264 -28.50 8.98 -27.30
N ASN A 265 -29.62 8.30 -27.01
CA ASN A 265 -30.49 7.64 -27.99
C ASN A 265 -29.73 6.66 -28.90
N ALA A 266 -28.80 5.88 -28.32
CA ALA A 266 -27.93 4.94 -29.01
C ALA A 266 -27.04 5.56 -30.11
N LEU A 267 -26.78 6.87 -30.04
CA LEU A 267 -25.93 7.59 -30.99
C LEU A 267 -24.46 7.64 -30.55
N GLY A 268 -24.20 7.56 -29.25
CA GLY A 268 -22.86 7.61 -28.67
C GLY A 268 -22.45 6.27 -28.05
N LYS A 269 -21.14 6.05 -27.90
CA LYS A 269 -20.58 4.90 -27.18
C LYS A 269 -19.93 5.35 -25.88
N ILE A 270 -19.86 4.46 -24.91
CA ILE A 270 -19.04 4.67 -23.70
C ILE A 270 -18.13 3.47 -23.49
N GLU A 271 -16.85 3.73 -23.26
CA GLU A 271 -15.85 2.74 -22.89
C GLU A 271 -15.17 3.18 -21.60
N VAL A 272 -14.79 2.21 -20.76
CA VAL A 272 -14.12 2.48 -19.47
C VAL A 272 -12.77 1.79 -19.43
N CYS A 273 -11.76 2.51 -18.98
CA CYS A 273 -10.41 1.98 -18.79
C CYS A 273 -9.72 2.61 -17.58
N ASN A 274 -8.58 2.06 -17.17
CA ASN A 274 -7.72 2.73 -16.20
C ASN A 274 -6.73 3.65 -16.93
N PHE A 275 -6.05 4.53 -16.20
CA PHE A 275 -5.16 5.52 -16.79
C PHE A 275 -4.03 4.87 -17.60
N LEU A 276 -3.52 3.73 -17.12
CA LEU A 276 -2.49 2.95 -17.82
C LEU A 276 -2.96 2.49 -19.21
N ALA A 277 -4.14 1.87 -19.29
CA ALA A 277 -4.68 1.40 -20.55
C ALA A 277 -5.02 2.57 -21.49
N PHE A 278 -5.45 3.70 -20.94
CA PHE A 278 -5.63 4.92 -21.72
C PHE A 278 -4.31 5.37 -22.37
N LEU A 279 -3.20 5.40 -21.63
CA LEU A 279 -1.88 5.74 -22.17
C LEU A 279 -1.38 4.70 -23.18
N GLU A 280 -1.59 3.40 -22.94
CA GLU A 280 -1.22 2.33 -23.87
C GLU A 280 -1.95 2.46 -25.22
N HIS A 281 -3.24 2.79 -25.21
CA HIS A 281 -4.06 2.85 -26.42
C HIS A 281 -3.98 4.20 -27.15
N TYR A 282 -3.83 5.29 -26.40
CA TYR A 282 -4.00 6.64 -26.92
C TYR A 282 -2.79 7.55 -26.70
N GLY A 283 -1.76 7.11 -25.98
CA GLY A 283 -0.57 7.93 -25.71
C GLY A 283 0.12 8.41 -26.99
N GLU A 284 0.29 7.53 -27.99
CA GLU A 284 0.82 7.95 -29.30
C GLU A 284 -0.09 8.97 -30.00
N ALA A 285 -1.41 8.79 -29.92
CA ALA A 285 -2.38 9.70 -30.51
C ALA A 285 -2.40 11.07 -29.83
N MET A 286 -2.04 11.12 -28.54
CA MET A 286 -1.81 12.34 -27.76
C MET A 286 -0.43 12.97 -28.01
N GLY A 287 0.48 12.26 -28.68
CA GLY A 287 1.83 12.71 -28.99
C GLY A 287 2.89 12.39 -27.93
N LEU A 288 2.63 11.44 -27.02
CA LEU A 288 3.62 10.94 -26.05
C LEU A 288 4.65 10.02 -26.71
N LEU A 289 5.90 10.05 -26.24
CA LEU A 289 6.96 9.19 -26.75
C LEU A 289 6.79 7.73 -26.27
N GLU A 290 6.76 6.79 -27.21
CA GLU A 290 6.59 5.35 -26.98
C GLU A 290 7.54 4.79 -25.90
N ALA A 291 8.81 5.22 -25.90
CA ALA A 291 9.81 4.74 -24.94
C ALA A 291 9.49 5.10 -23.48
N ARG A 292 8.86 6.25 -23.23
CA ARG A 292 8.50 6.71 -21.88
C ARG A 292 7.19 6.11 -21.41
N ILE A 293 6.25 5.93 -22.33
CA ILE A 293 5.03 5.16 -22.11
C ILE A 293 5.42 3.73 -21.72
N ASN A 294 6.34 3.10 -22.45
CA ASN A 294 6.81 1.74 -22.15
C ASN A 294 7.48 1.63 -20.78
N ASP A 295 8.36 2.56 -20.38
CA ASP A 295 8.98 2.54 -19.04
C ASP A 295 7.93 2.66 -17.91
N LEU A 296 6.98 3.58 -18.06
CA LEU A 296 5.88 3.74 -17.10
C LEU A 296 4.99 2.49 -17.06
N ILE A 297 4.69 1.91 -18.23
CA ILE A 297 3.90 0.69 -18.36
C ILE A 297 4.58 -0.50 -17.70
N GLU A 298 5.86 -0.71 -17.97
CA GLU A 298 6.60 -1.85 -17.43
C GLU A 298 6.68 -1.76 -15.91
N LYS A 299 6.93 -0.56 -15.35
CA LYS A 299 6.88 -0.31 -13.90
C LYS A 299 5.51 -0.60 -13.29
N LEU A 300 4.43 -0.09 -13.88
CA LEU A 300 3.08 -0.32 -13.36
C LEU A 300 2.64 -1.79 -13.50
N LYS A 301 3.05 -2.48 -14.57
CA LYS A 301 2.81 -3.92 -14.74
C LYS A 301 3.54 -4.71 -13.67
N PHE A 302 4.79 -4.38 -13.41
CA PHE A 302 5.60 -4.99 -12.38
C PHE A 302 5.00 -4.76 -10.98
N GLU A 303 4.71 -3.51 -10.63
CA GLU A 303 4.04 -3.13 -9.37
C GLU A 303 2.77 -3.95 -9.14
N LYS A 304 1.91 -4.05 -10.16
CA LYS A 304 0.67 -4.82 -10.07
C LYS A 304 0.92 -6.32 -9.90
N ALA A 305 1.97 -6.86 -10.51
CA ALA A 305 2.35 -8.24 -10.34
C ALA A 305 2.85 -8.52 -8.91
N VAL A 306 3.66 -7.62 -8.35
CA VAL A 306 4.13 -7.67 -6.95
C VAL A 306 2.97 -7.55 -5.98
N LEU A 307 2.07 -6.58 -6.16
CA LEU A 307 0.86 -6.42 -5.34
C LEU A 307 0.03 -7.70 -5.30
N LYS A 308 -0.19 -8.33 -6.47
CA LYS A 308 -0.93 -9.59 -6.58
C LYS A 308 -0.21 -10.71 -5.84
N TYR A 309 1.11 -10.82 -6.01
CA TYR A 309 1.91 -11.83 -5.32
C TYR A 309 1.80 -11.68 -3.80
N ILE A 310 2.00 -10.47 -3.26
CA ILE A 310 1.91 -10.21 -1.82
C ILE A 310 0.50 -10.50 -1.29
N ASP A 311 -0.56 -10.10 -1.99
CA ASP A 311 -1.93 -10.41 -1.54
C ASP A 311 -2.21 -11.93 -1.51
N GLU A 312 -1.66 -12.68 -2.47
CA GLU A 312 -1.74 -14.15 -2.52
C GLU A 312 -0.84 -14.84 -1.48
N LYS A 313 0.24 -14.19 -1.04
CA LYS A 313 1.30 -14.76 -0.20
C LYS A 313 1.45 -14.15 1.18
N LYS A 314 0.59 -13.22 1.57
CA LYS A 314 0.65 -12.51 2.86
C LYS A 314 0.69 -13.42 4.08
N ASP A 315 -0.03 -14.53 4.06
CA ASP A 315 0.02 -15.53 5.15
C ASP A 315 1.42 -16.15 5.25
N ASP A 316 1.97 -16.61 4.13
CA ASP A 316 3.30 -17.23 4.05
C ASP A 316 4.40 -16.23 4.47
N ILE A 317 4.30 -14.96 4.01
CA ILE A 317 5.24 -13.88 4.37
C ILE A 317 5.22 -13.63 5.87
N LEU A 318 4.03 -13.47 6.47
CA LEU A 318 3.89 -13.25 7.91
C LEU A 318 4.41 -14.43 8.73
N ILE A 319 4.06 -15.66 8.35
CA ILE A 319 4.55 -16.87 9.02
C ILE A 319 6.07 -16.93 8.96
N GLN A 320 6.68 -16.65 7.81
CA GLN A 320 8.13 -16.62 7.68
C GLN A 320 8.76 -15.59 8.64
N GLN A 321 8.19 -14.39 8.75
CA GLN A 321 8.73 -13.37 9.66
C GLN A 321 8.56 -13.74 11.14
N ILE A 322 7.43 -14.33 11.51
CA ILE A 322 7.19 -14.86 12.86
C ILE A 322 8.20 -15.98 13.16
N ASP A 323 8.38 -16.92 12.22
CA ASP A 323 9.32 -18.03 12.36
C ASP A 323 10.75 -17.50 12.55
N GLU A 324 11.20 -16.56 11.70
CA GLU A 324 12.53 -15.95 11.80
C GLU A 324 12.75 -15.25 13.15
N HIS A 325 11.74 -14.53 13.65
CA HIS A 325 11.83 -13.83 14.93
C HIS A 325 11.87 -14.76 16.15
N PHE A 326 11.02 -15.79 16.17
CA PHE A 326 10.86 -16.68 17.32
C PHE A 326 11.74 -17.94 17.28
N ASN A 327 12.34 -18.30 16.13
CA ASN A 327 13.37 -19.34 16.07
C ASN A 327 14.63 -18.97 16.85
N GLU A 328 14.85 -17.67 17.11
CA GLU A 328 15.96 -17.23 17.95
C GLU A 328 15.59 -17.33 19.44
N LEU A 329 16.22 -18.27 20.15
CA LEU A 329 16.11 -18.41 21.62
C LEU A 329 16.25 -17.07 22.36
N ASP A 330 17.12 -16.16 21.89
CA ASP A 330 17.32 -14.83 22.50
C ASP A 330 16.05 -13.96 22.43
N SER A 331 15.29 -14.05 21.34
CA SER A 331 14.05 -13.29 21.15
C SER A 331 12.99 -13.73 22.14
N ILE A 332 12.76 -15.04 22.29
CA ILE A 332 11.80 -15.56 23.27
C ILE A 332 12.19 -15.22 24.70
N TYR A 333 13.50 -15.29 25.00
CA TYR A 333 14.01 -14.93 26.32
C TYR A 333 13.75 -13.46 26.64
N ARG A 334 13.90 -12.56 25.65
CA ARG A 334 13.51 -11.15 25.81
C ARG A 334 12.02 -11.00 26.03
N VAL A 335 11.17 -11.73 25.29
CA VAL A 335 9.72 -11.68 25.48
C VAL A 335 9.34 -12.06 26.91
N PHE A 336 9.87 -13.17 27.44
CA PHE A 336 9.62 -13.58 28.81
C PHE A 336 10.13 -12.57 29.84
N TYR A 337 11.33 -12.04 29.62
CA TYR A 337 11.91 -11.03 30.50
C TYR A 337 11.10 -9.73 30.51
N ASP A 338 10.76 -9.20 29.35
CA ASP A 338 10.05 -7.93 29.18
C ASP A 338 8.59 -8.01 29.65
N SER A 339 7.96 -9.18 29.47
CA SER A 339 6.60 -9.45 29.99
C SER A 339 6.57 -9.69 31.50
N GLY A 340 7.72 -9.90 32.15
CA GLY A 340 7.80 -10.28 33.55
C GLY A 340 7.20 -11.67 33.81
N PHE A 341 7.24 -12.55 32.82
CA PHE A 341 6.71 -13.90 32.93
C PHE A 341 7.63 -14.76 33.81
N TYR A 342 7.09 -15.28 34.92
CA TYR A 342 7.81 -16.12 35.86
C TYR A 342 7.41 -17.57 35.65
N ILE A 343 8.39 -18.44 35.36
CA ILE A 343 8.14 -19.87 35.23
C ILE A 343 8.39 -20.53 36.59
N PHE A 344 7.34 -21.10 37.17
CA PHE A 344 7.36 -21.86 38.42
C PHE A 344 8.04 -21.17 39.62
N GLY A 345 8.06 -19.83 39.67
CA GLY A 345 8.68 -19.07 40.78
C GLY A 345 10.20 -18.93 40.71
N GLY A 346 10.84 -19.50 39.68
CA GLY A 346 12.26 -19.33 39.36
C GLY A 346 12.53 -18.15 38.42
N THR A 347 13.81 -17.77 38.32
CA THR A 347 14.29 -16.85 37.29
C THR A 347 14.56 -17.59 35.98
N PHE A 348 14.52 -16.85 34.87
CA PHE A 348 14.74 -17.33 33.51
C PHE A 348 16.06 -18.12 33.28
N GLU A 349 17.01 -18.03 34.23
CA GLU A 349 18.34 -18.68 34.15
C GLU A 349 18.31 -20.22 34.23
N GLY A 350 17.16 -20.84 34.54
CA GLY A 350 16.98 -22.30 34.65
C GLY A 350 16.37 -22.98 33.42
N VAL A 351 16.24 -22.30 32.28
CA VAL A 351 15.71 -22.93 31.05
C VAL A 351 16.79 -23.79 30.40
N ASP A 352 16.52 -25.09 30.29
CA ASP A 352 17.47 -26.08 29.75
C ASP A 352 17.23 -26.34 28.26
N ASP A 353 15.98 -26.53 27.84
CA ASP A 353 15.58 -26.75 26.45
C ASP A 353 14.21 -26.09 26.15
N LEU A 354 14.02 -25.62 24.92
CA LEU A 354 12.81 -24.92 24.47
C LEU A 354 12.31 -25.51 23.15
N ASP A 355 11.07 -26.00 23.15
CA ASP A 355 10.37 -26.48 21.97
C ASP A 355 9.19 -25.56 21.64
N ILE A 356 9.19 -25.00 20.43
CA ILE A 356 8.14 -24.08 19.98
C ILE A 356 7.30 -24.79 18.93
N THR A 357 5.98 -24.73 19.08
CA THR A 357 5.03 -25.24 18.09
C THR A 357 4.11 -24.12 17.65
N TYR A 358 4.22 -23.74 16.38
CA TYR A 358 3.46 -22.65 15.81
C TYR A 358 2.00 -23.03 15.61
N GLU A 359 1.07 -22.25 16.14
CA GLU A 359 -0.35 -22.34 15.77
C GLU A 359 -1.01 -20.95 15.59
N ASN A 360 -1.37 -20.68 14.34
CA ASN A 360 -2.39 -19.75 13.83
C ASN A 360 -2.14 -18.23 13.95
N ILE A 361 -2.28 -17.57 12.78
CA ILE A 361 -2.72 -16.17 12.66
C ILE A 361 -4.19 -16.14 13.09
N THR A 362 -4.52 -15.35 14.12
CA THR A 362 -5.82 -15.43 14.82
C THR A 362 -6.85 -14.42 14.30
N ALA A 363 -6.42 -13.37 13.61
CA ALA A 363 -7.24 -12.29 13.08
C ALA A 363 -7.12 -12.17 11.55
N PRO A 364 -8.09 -11.54 10.85
CA PRO A 364 -7.91 -11.23 9.44
C PRO A 364 -6.71 -10.30 9.25
N ILE A 365 -5.82 -10.67 8.33
CA ILE A 365 -4.65 -9.85 7.97
C ILE A 365 -5.13 -8.54 7.39
N LYS A 366 -4.73 -7.44 8.03
CA LYS A 366 -4.90 -6.11 7.48
C LYS A 366 -3.79 -5.90 6.45
N PHE A 367 -4.19 -5.67 5.20
CA PHE A 367 -3.30 -5.40 4.08
C PHE A 367 -3.62 -4.04 3.48
N GLU A 368 -2.64 -3.14 3.48
CA GLU A 368 -2.73 -1.83 2.86
C GLU A 368 -1.56 -1.66 1.87
N TYR A 369 -1.84 -1.02 0.74
CA TYR A 369 -0.83 -0.66 -0.24
C TYR A 369 -0.87 0.84 -0.46
N ASP A 370 0.20 1.52 -0.06
CA ASP A 370 0.41 2.92 -0.37
C ASP A 370 1.14 3.03 -1.71
N ARG A 371 0.35 3.22 -2.77
CA ARG A 371 0.85 3.40 -4.12
C ARG A 371 1.78 4.61 -4.28
N ALA A 372 1.61 5.66 -3.49
CA ALA A 372 2.50 6.82 -3.59
C ALA A 372 3.90 6.50 -3.07
N LEU A 373 3.99 5.61 -2.09
CA LEU A 373 5.26 5.22 -1.45
C LEU A 373 5.85 3.95 -2.06
N GLY A 374 5.07 3.20 -2.84
CA GLY A 374 5.41 1.83 -3.24
C GLY A 374 5.56 0.91 -2.03
N LEU A 375 4.86 1.22 -0.92
CA LEU A 375 4.96 0.52 0.35
C LEU A 375 3.74 -0.35 0.60
N PHE A 376 3.98 -1.59 0.99
CA PHE A 376 2.97 -2.50 1.47
C PHE A 376 3.06 -2.63 2.99
N TYR A 377 1.90 -2.72 3.61
CA TYR A 377 1.74 -2.85 5.04
C TYR A 377 0.92 -4.11 5.32
N LEU A 378 1.51 -5.02 6.10
CA LEU A 378 0.81 -6.17 6.67
C LEU A 378 0.76 -6.05 8.18
N GLU A 379 -0.42 -6.19 8.76
CA GLU A 379 -0.63 -6.24 10.19
C GLU A 379 -1.52 -7.44 10.53
N ALA A 380 -1.09 -8.24 11.50
CA ALA A 380 -1.84 -9.40 11.95
C ALA A 380 -1.62 -9.67 13.45
N GLU A 381 -2.66 -10.15 14.10
CA GLU A 381 -2.55 -10.77 15.43
C GLU A 381 -2.06 -12.21 15.29
N TYR A 382 -1.16 -12.61 16.17
CA TYR A 382 -0.60 -13.96 16.21
C TYR A 382 -0.69 -14.57 17.61
N ALA A 383 -0.73 -15.90 17.66
CA ALA A 383 -0.54 -16.67 18.87
C ALA A 383 0.55 -17.73 18.63
N ILE A 384 1.46 -17.88 19.59
CA ILE A 384 2.53 -18.88 19.54
C ILE A 384 2.44 -19.73 20.79
N TYR A 385 2.47 -21.03 20.59
CA TYR A 385 2.47 -22.02 21.65
C TYR A 385 3.86 -22.64 21.74
N GLY A 386 4.30 -22.90 22.96
CA GLY A 386 5.57 -23.58 23.15
C GLY A 386 5.57 -24.33 24.46
N SER A 387 6.55 -25.21 24.60
CA SER A 387 6.88 -25.91 25.82
C SER A 387 8.33 -25.63 26.15
N VAL A 388 8.60 -25.34 27.42
CA VAL A 388 9.96 -25.08 27.90
C VAL A 388 10.29 -26.05 29.02
N GLU A 389 11.43 -26.73 28.91
CA GLU A 389 12.01 -27.51 30.01
C GLU A 389 12.77 -26.58 30.94
N VAL A 390 12.43 -26.66 32.23
CA VAL A 390 13.02 -25.82 33.27
C VAL A 390 13.65 -26.70 34.34
N SER A 391 14.91 -26.41 34.67
CA SER A 391 15.57 -26.91 35.86
C SER A 391 15.69 -25.83 36.94
N GLU A 392 15.10 -26.09 38.10
CA GLU A 392 15.24 -25.24 39.28
C GLU A 392 16.09 -25.95 40.34
N TYR A 393 17.21 -25.34 40.72
CA TYR A 393 18.08 -25.87 41.77
C TYR A 393 17.57 -25.47 43.15
N VAL A 394 17.09 -26.46 43.91
CA VAL A 394 16.70 -26.29 45.32
C VAL A 394 17.92 -26.09 46.21
N ASN A 395 19.01 -26.81 45.91
CA ASN A 395 20.32 -26.64 46.52
C ASN A 395 21.42 -27.20 45.59
N ARG A 396 22.68 -27.24 46.05
CA ARG A 396 23.83 -27.70 45.25
C ARG A 396 23.72 -29.12 44.69
N GLY A 397 22.90 -29.98 45.27
CA GLY A 397 22.77 -31.39 44.87
C GLY A 397 21.34 -31.82 44.54
N VAL A 398 20.37 -30.91 44.50
CA VAL A 398 18.97 -31.24 44.20
C VAL A 398 18.39 -30.21 43.25
N SER A 399 17.88 -30.67 42.11
CA SER A 399 17.09 -29.86 41.17
C SER A 399 15.73 -30.48 40.87
N HIS A 400 14.75 -29.64 40.59
CA HIS A 400 13.49 -30.03 39.96
C HIS A 400 13.62 -29.80 38.47
N ILE A 401 13.26 -30.79 37.65
CA ILE A 401 13.20 -30.66 36.19
C ILE A 401 11.78 -30.97 35.74
N GLY A 402 11.18 -30.11 34.94
CA GLY A 402 9.86 -30.35 34.35
C GLY A 402 9.60 -29.41 33.18
N SER A 403 8.51 -29.67 32.47
CA SER A 403 8.10 -28.86 31.31
C SER A 403 7.00 -27.87 31.68
N VAL A 404 6.97 -26.72 31.01
CA VAL A 404 5.91 -25.72 31.14
C VAL A 404 5.43 -25.32 29.75
N ASP A 405 4.14 -25.48 29.51
CA ASP A 405 3.48 -25.03 28.29
C ASP A 405 3.05 -23.57 28.43
N PHE A 406 3.35 -22.76 27.42
CA PHE A 406 3.07 -21.33 27.41
C PHE A 406 2.41 -20.90 26.09
N CYS A 407 1.78 -19.73 26.13
CA CYS A 407 1.27 -19.03 24.96
C CYS A 407 1.73 -17.56 24.96
N ILE A 408 2.19 -17.09 23.80
CA ILE A 408 2.53 -15.70 23.53
C ILE A 408 1.54 -15.17 22.50
N GLU A 409 0.84 -14.09 22.84
CA GLU A 409 -0.10 -13.38 21.96
C GLU A 409 0.39 -11.95 21.70
N GLY A 410 0.28 -11.49 20.46
CA GLY A 410 0.71 -10.14 20.08
C GLY A 410 0.35 -9.75 18.66
N THR A 411 0.91 -8.64 18.20
CA THR A 411 0.74 -8.12 16.85
C THR A 411 2.08 -8.10 16.13
N VAL A 412 2.09 -8.52 14.86
CA VAL A 412 3.21 -8.36 13.96
C VAL A 412 2.85 -7.33 12.90
N ILE A 413 3.80 -6.44 12.61
CA ILE A 413 3.73 -5.45 11.55
C ILE A 413 4.91 -5.68 10.61
N VAL A 414 4.63 -5.84 9.31
CA VAL A 414 5.64 -6.01 8.26
C VAL A 414 5.45 -4.90 7.22
N ASP A 415 6.47 -4.05 7.10
CA ASP A 415 6.56 -3.02 6.06
C ASP A 415 7.44 -3.54 4.91
N MET A 416 6.95 -3.46 3.68
CA MET A 416 7.68 -3.87 2.47
C MET A 416 7.70 -2.75 1.44
N ALA A 417 8.77 -2.65 0.66
CA ALA A 417 8.90 -1.67 -0.42
C ALA A 417 9.11 -2.37 -1.77
N ILE A 418 8.46 -1.88 -2.83
CA ILE A 418 8.72 -2.36 -4.19
C ILE A 418 10.11 -1.93 -4.64
N SER A 419 10.87 -2.89 -5.20
CA SER A 419 12.17 -2.66 -5.80
C SER A 419 12.04 -2.48 -7.31
N PHE A 420 12.11 -1.24 -7.78
CA PHE A 420 12.08 -0.91 -9.22
C PHE A 420 13.46 -0.99 -9.90
N GLU A 421 14.49 -1.50 -9.22
CA GLU A 421 15.85 -1.59 -9.77
C GLU A 421 15.93 -2.50 -11.00
N ASP A 422 15.14 -3.57 -11.03
CA ASP A 422 15.03 -4.51 -12.15
C ASP A 422 13.60 -5.04 -12.27
N ILE A 423 12.80 -4.33 -13.07
CA ILE A 423 11.40 -4.67 -13.34
C ILE A 423 11.22 -5.94 -14.19
N THR A 424 12.32 -6.59 -14.60
CA THR A 424 12.29 -7.87 -15.34
C THR A 424 12.37 -9.09 -14.44
N ARG A 425 12.57 -8.87 -13.13
CA ARG A 425 12.57 -9.92 -12.10
C ARG A 425 11.20 -10.56 -11.93
N GLU A 426 11.20 -11.74 -11.33
CA GLU A 426 9.95 -12.36 -10.88
C GLU A 426 9.35 -11.55 -9.71
N PRO A 427 8.01 -11.49 -9.56
CA PRO A 427 7.37 -10.66 -8.54
C PRO A 427 7.79 -10.96 -7.10
N GLU A 428 8.21 -12.19 -6.81
CA GLU A 428 8.72 -12.62 -5.50
C GLU A 428 10.04 -11.93 -5.10
N ASP A 429 10.85 -11.52 -6.09
CA ASP A 429 12.09 -10.75 -5.90
C ASP A 429 11.87 -9.25 -6.12
N GLY A 430 10.61 -8.82 -6.27
CA GLY A 430 10.23 -7.47 -6.66
C GLY A 430 9.93 -6.52 -5.50
N PHE A 431 10.13 -6.98 -4.27
CA PHE A 431 9.98 -6.18 -3.07
C PHE A 431 11.01 -6.60 -2.02
N ASP A 432 11.30 -5.68 -1.13
CA ASP A 432 12.18 -5.89 0.01
C ASP A 432 11.40 -5.64 1.31
N ILE A 433 11.62 -6.48 2.33
CA ILE A 433 11.12 -6.22 3.68
C ILE A 433 11.97 -5.10 4.27
N THR A 434 11.34 -3.95 4.52
CA THR A 434 12.04 -2.76 5.02
C THR A 434 12.04 -2.68 6.54
N ASN A 435 11.00 -3.20 7.19
CA ASN A 435 10.88 -3.19 8.64
C ASN A 435 9.95 -4.31 9.11
N VAL A 436 10.25 -4.87 10.27
CA VAL A 436 9.40 -5.82 10.97
C VAL A 436 9.40 -5.47 12.44
N ASP A 437 8.21 -5.23 12.98
CA ASP A 437 8.03 -4.91 14.39
C ASP A 437 7.05 -5.90 15.03
N PHE A 438 7.44 -6.40 16.20
CA PHE A 438 6.64 -7.31 17.02
C PHE A 438 6.24 -6.62 18.31
N THR A 439 4.96 -6.73 18.65
CA THR A 439 4.44 -6.43 19.99
C THR A 439 4.03 -7.72 20.68
N TYR A 440 3.98 -7.68 22.02
CA TYR A 440 3.52 -8.78 22.85
C TYR A 440 2.48 -8.21 23.81
N GLU A 441 1.23 -8.64 23.65
CA GLU A 441 0.13 -8.19 24.50
C GLU A 441 0.00 -9.08 25.73
N THR A 442 0.19 -10.39 25.55
CA THR A 442 0.08 -11.33 26.65
C THR A 442 1.05 -12.50 26.54
N VAL A 443 1.61 -12.88 27.69
CA VAL A 443 2.35 -14.13 27.86
C VAL A 443 1.69 -14.89 29.00
N LYS A 444 1.26 -16.13 28.76
CA LYS A 444 0.47 -16.92 29.69
C LYS A 444 1.06 -18.32 29.86
N GLU A 445 1.07 -18.79 31.11
CA GLU A 445 1.26 -20.20 31.43
C GLU A 445 -0.05 -20.94 31.11
N LEU A 446 0.04 -22.01 30.34
CA LEU A 446 -1.12 -22.84 29.99
C LEU A 446 -1.23 -24.04 30.92
N ALA A 447 -0.10 -24.74 31.13
CA ALA A 447 -0.02 -25.91 31.99
C ALA A 447 1.43 -26.17 32.41
N ALA A 448 1.61 -26.81 33.56
CA ALA A 448 2.90 -27.29 34.02
C ALA A 448 2.89 -28.83 34.04
N GLY A 449 3.93 -29.45 33.47
CA GLY A 449 4.14 -30.89 33.42
C GLY A 449 4.53 -31.52 34.77
N GLU A 450 4.75 -32.83 34.79
CA GLU A 450 5.28 -33.51 35.98
C GLU A 450 6.73 -33.11 36.20
N PHE A 451 7.05 -32.61 37.41
CA PHE A 451 8.42 -32.25 37.79
C PHE A 451 9.10 -33.41 38.51
N ASP A 452 10.21 -33.88 37.95
CA ASP A 452 11.06 -34.89 38.55
C ASP A 452 12.12 -34.26 39.45
N ILE A 453 12.43 -34.95 40.55
CA ILE A 453 13.53 -34.58 41.44
C ILE A 453 14.80 -35.27 40.96
N ARG A 454 15.80 -34.48 40.57
CA ARG A 454 17.14 -34.96 40.25
C ARG A 454 18.06 -34.70 41.44
N ILE A 455 18.73 -35.74 41.90
CA ILE A 455 19.74 -35.67 42.96
C ILE A 455 21.10 -35.90 42.33
N ASP A 456 22.03 -34.96 42.51
CA ASP A 456 23.42 -35.12 42.11
C ASP A 456 24.09 -36.12 43.06
N PRO A 457 24.49 -37.31 42.58
CA PRO A 457 25.08 -38.34 43.43
C PRO A 457 26.46 -37.94 44.01
N ASP A 458 27.09 -36.88 43.50
CA ASP A 458 28.41 -36.40 43.94
C ASP A 458 28.35 -35.29 45.01
N VAL A 459 27.16 -34.96 45.51
CA VAL A 459 26.95 -33.95 46.57
C VAL A 459 26.42 -34.62 47.84
N ASP A 460 27.26 -34.67 48.88
CA ASP A 460 27.00 -35.30 50.19
C ASP A 460 25.77 -34.74 50.95
#